data_AF-A0A4Y9RI17-F1
#
_entry.id   AF-A0A4Y9RI17-F1
#
_cell.length_a   1.000
_cell.length_b   1.000
_cell.length_c   1.000
_cell.angle_alpha   90.00
_cell.angle_beta   90.00
_cell.angle_gamma   90.00
#
_symmetry.space_group_name_H-M   'P 1'
#
loop_
_entity.id
_entity.type
_entity.pdbx_description
1 polymer ?
#
loop_
_entity_poly.entity_id
_entity_poly.type
_entity_poly.pdbx_seq_one_letter_code
_entity_poly.pdbx_strand_id
1 'polypeptide(L)'
;YAKVVFFAHSMGGLVVKNALAQDLSRHAPTQVRMMLSLAVPHLGANLATFAKLLSSNEHLADLAPLSDFCSGLNDRWLKLANRPPIKYFYGTYDDVVTKASATGTDNIEQDIIACDDDHLSIVKPLDSSSIAITATRAFLADFLHATKIPDGGKLLKLKSDAELADEYFVLKLMLADVHVSTIRHCKENFLNAEYTRKLFSSRTDQEKLAQLYERIRTLYHDSFDKFINSKSPKKTPGELVAEIHEKIVHQDDGYLKSALPVIHALHKKGMLHQLANDLEGDVWWSEEKSVEALDKLKNLIEDSSTPA
;
A
#
# COMPACT_ATOMS: atom_id res chain seq x y z
N TYR A 1 0.50 12.67 17.76
CA TYR A 1 1.08 12.91 16.42
C TYR A 1 0.26 12.14 15.39
N ALA A 2 0.15 12.56 14.13
CA ALA A 2 -0.69 11.83 13.15
C ALA A 2 -0.01 10.55 12.62
N LYS A 3 1.32 10.57 12.46
CA LYS A 3 2.15 9.45 12.00
C LYS A 3 3.50 9.54 12.72
N VAL A 4 4.02 8.42 13.22
CA VAL A 4 5.27 8.36 13.99
C VAL A 4 6.26 7.41 13.30
N VAL A 5 7.53 7.81 13.22
CA VAL A 5 8.64 6.97 12.77
C VAL A 5 9.65 6.89 13.91
N PHE A 6 10.03 5.68 14.30
CA PHE A 6 11.06 5.48 15.32
C PHE A 6 12.45 5.32 14.70
N PHE A 7 13.43 5.93 15.33
CA PHE A 7 14.85 5.72 15.08
C PHE A 7 15.40 5.11 16.35
N ALA A 8 15.83 3.85 16.29
CA ALA A 8 16.21 3.13 17.48
C ALA A 8 17.56 2.45 17.28
N HIS A 9 18.41 2.60 18.29
CA HIS A 9 19.78 2.11 18.27
C HIS A 9 20.01 1.09 19.37
N SER A 10 20.79 0.06 19.06
CA SER A 10 21.24 -0.92 20.04
C SER A 10 20.05 -1.49 20.84
N MET A 11 20.17 -1.64 22.17
CA MET A 11 19.07 -2.13 23.02
C MET A 11 17.81 -1.25 22.99
N GLY A 12 17.92 0.03 22.63
CA GLY A 12 16.76 0.92 22.47
C GLY A 12 15.78 0.39 21.40
N GLY A 13 16.28 -0.30 20.38
CA GLY A 13 15.43 -0.94 19.38
C GLY A 13 14.60 -2.10 19.92
N LEU A 14 15.14 -2.87 20.88
CA LEU A 14 14.40 -3.94 21.54
C LEU A 14 13.27 -3.38 22.41
N VAL A 15 13.54 -2.27 23.11
CA VAL A 15 12.54 -1.56 23.92
C VAL A 15 11.41 -1.06 23.03
N VAL A 16 11.72 -0.37 21.92
CA VAL A 16 10.73 0.11 20.96
C VAL A 16 9.92 -1.04 20.38
N LYS A 17 10.57 -2.09 19.88
CA LYS A 17 9.89 -3.26 19.30
C LYS A 17 8.95 -3.94 20.29
N ASN A 18 9.37 -4.07 21.55
CA ASN A 18 8.53 -4.64 22.61
C ASN A 18 7.34 -3.75 22.97
N ALA A 19 7.55 -2.44 23.09
CA ALA A 19 6.47 -1.49 23.33
C ALA A 19 5.44 -1.51 22.18
N LEU A 20 5.91 -1.52 20.93
CA LEU A 20 5.07 -1.65 19.74
C LEU A 20 4.30 -2.97 19.72
N ALA A 21 4.95 -4.08 20.06
CA ALA A 21 4.29 -5.38 20.12
C ALA A 21 3.15 -5.40 21.15
N GLN A 22 3.37 -4.79 22.32
CA GLN A 22 2.35 -4.67 23.35
C GLN A 22 1.21 -3.73 22.92
N ASP A 23 1.53 -2.59 22.33
CA ASP A 23 0.55 -1.63 21.82
C ASP A 23 -0.34 -2.26 20.75
N LEU A 24 0.26 -2.89 19.74
CA LEU A 24 -0.47 -3.57 18.67
C LEU A 24 -1.37 -4.70 19.17
N SER A 25 -0.93 -5.43 20.21
CA SER A 25 -1.74 -6.50 20.81
C SER A 25 -2.97 -6.00 21.57
N ARG A 26 -2.96 -4.73 22.01
CA ARG A 26 -4.02 -4.15 22.87
C ARG A 26 -4.89 -3.12 22.14
N HIS A 27 -4.31 -2.33 21.22
CA HIS A 27 -4.91 -1.11 20.68
C HIS A 27 -4.66 -0.92 19.17
N ALA A 28 -4.73 -1.97 18.36
CA ALA A 28 -4.67 -1.79 16.90
C ALA A 28 -5.81 -0.86 16.42
N PRO A 29 -5.56 0.12 15.52
CA PRO A 29 -4.30 0.40 14.80
C PRO A 29 -3.35 1.38 15.51
N THR A 30 -2.04 1.20 15.31
CA THR A 30 -1.00 2.09 15.86
C THR A 30 -0.72 3.31 14.95
N GLN A 31 -0.30 4.42 15.55
CA GLN A 31 0.15 5.62 14.82
C GLN A 31 1.57 5.48 14.25
N VAL A 32 2.28 4.44 14.67
CA VAL A 32 3.66 4.16 14.26
C VAL A 32 3.65 3.51 12.90
N ARG A 33 4.38 4.08 11.95
CA ARG A 33 4.33 3.64 10.55
C ARG A 33 5.63 3.10 10.01
N MET A 34 6.73 3.26 10.75
CA MET A 34 8.04 2.70 10.40
C MET A 34 8.96 2.73 11.61
N MET A 35 9.89 1.79 11.67
CA MET A 35 11.03 1.81 12.59
C MET A 35 12.32 1.65 11.78
N LEU A 36 13.28 2.56 11.95
CA LEU A 36 14.66 2.36 11.53
C LEU A 36 15.42 1.75 12.71
N SER A 37 15.96 0.56 12.46
CA SER A 37 16.65 -0.27 13.45
C SER A 37 18.15 -0.23 13.18
N LEU A 38 18.90 0.56 13.96
CA LEU A 38 20.34 0.77 13.78
C LEU A 38 21.14 -0.06 14.80
N ALA A 39 21.89 -1.06 14.33
CA ALA A 39 22.71 -1.94 15.16
C ALA A 39 21.94 -2.54 16.37
N VAL A 40 20.67 -2.89 16.17
CA VAL A 40 19.80 -3.43 17.23
C VAL A 40 19.99 -4.95 17.31
N PRO A 41 20.29 -5.54 18.47
CA PRO A 41 20.55 -6.97 18.58
C PRO A 41 19.25 -7.80 18.65
N HIS A 42 18.53 -7.93 17.53
CA HIS A 42 17.25 -8.65 17.45
C HIS A 42 17.37 -10.14 17.80
N LEU A 43 18.53 -10.76 17.60
CA LEU A 43 18.81 -12.14 18.00
C LEU A 43 19.70 -12.21 19.26
N GLY A 44 19.83 -11.10 19.98
CA GLY A 44 20.73 -10.97 21.13
C GLY A 44 22.17 -10.65 20.72
N ALA A 45 23.05 -10.42 21.68
CA ALA A 45 24.45 -10.11 21.42
C ALA A 45 25.35 -10.72 22.48
N ASN A 46 26.65 -10.79 22.18
CA ASN A 46 27.62 -11.30 23.13
C ASN A 46 27.75 -10.32 24.31
N LEU A 47 27.54 -10.82 25.54
CA LEU A 47 27.64 -10.01 26.75
C LEU A 47 29.02 -9.36 26.90
N ALA A 48 30.09 -10.08 26.52
CA ALA A 48 31.44 -9.57 26.66
C ALA A 48 31.70 -8.31 25.81
N THR A 49 31.08 -8.21 24.63
CA THR A 49 31.24 -7.05 23.74
C THR A 49 30.43 -5.84 24.23
N PHE A 50 29.23 -6.06 24.78
CA PHE A 50 28.44 -5.02 25.42
C PHE A 50 29.02 -4.53 26.75
N ALA A 51 29.55 -5.43 27.58
CA ALA A 51 30.20 -5.07 28.84
C ALA A 51 31.45 -4.20 28.60
N LYS A 52 32.20 -4.45 27.52
CA LYS A 52 33.33 -3.61 27.10
C LYS A 52 32.88 -2.19 26.73
N LEU A 53 31.73 -2.05 26.08
CA LEU A 53 31.12 -0.77 25.70
C LEU A 53 30.58 0.02 26.92
N LEU A 54 30.06 -0.69 27.93
CA LEU A 54 29.38 -0.14 29.11
C LEU A 54 30.24 -0.20 30.39
N SER A 55 31.56 -0.30 30.26
CA SER A 55 32.55 -0.71 31.28
C SER A 55 32.73 0.21 32.51
N SER A 56 31.65 0.86 32.98
CA SER A 56 31.59 1.57 34.27
C SER A 56 30.70 0.90 35.31
N ASN A 57 30.11 -0.28 35.07
CA ASN A 57 29.30 -1.01 36.06
C ASN A 57 29.54 -2.54 36.03
N GLU A 58 30.09 -3.08 37.12
CA GLU A 58 30.43 -4.52 37.31
C GLU A 58 29.21 -5.44 37.57
N HIS A 59 27.98 -4.95 37.36
CA HIS A 59 26.74 -5.68 37.72
C HIS A 59 25.93 -6.20 36.53
N LEU A 60 26.55 -6.43 35.36
CA LEU A 60 25.88 -7.01 34.18
C LEU A 60 25.99 -8.55 34.17
N ALA A 61 25.63 -9.19 35.29
CA ALA A 61 25.58 -10.65 35.39
C ALA A 61 24.25 -11.19 34.81
N ASP A 62 24.38 -12.11 33.85
CA ASP A 62 23.38 -12.89 33.11
C ASP A 62 22.57 -12.21 31.99
N LEU A 63 22.95 -12.50 30.73
CA LEU A 63 22.19 -12.23 29.49
C LEU A 63 21.47 -13.46 28.89
N ALA A 64 21.50 -14.63 29.54
CA ALA A 64 20.53 -15.68 29.21
C ALA A 64 19.07 -15.14 29.19
N PRO A 65 18.68 -14.22 30.09
CA PRO A 65 17.39 -13.53 29.98
C PRO A 65 17.21 -12.71 28.70
N LEU A 66 18.27 -12.19 28.08
CA LEU A 66 18.17 -11.35 26.88
C LEU A 66 17.99 -12.18 25.61
N SER A 67 18.69 -13.31 25.45
CA SER A 67 18.46 -14.20 24.32
C SER A 67 17.05 -14.78 24.34
N ASP A 68 16.56 -15.18 25.51
CA ASP A 68 15.21 -15.69 25.70
C ASP A 68 14.17 -14.59 25.48
N PHE A 69 14.45 -13.38 25.97
CA PHE A 69 13.61 -12.21 25.70
C PHE A 69 13.53 -11.89 24.20
N CYS A 70 14.66 -11.86 23.49
CA CYS A 70 14.72 -11.59 22.06
C CYS A 70 13.95 -12.65 21.27
N SER A 71 14.14 -13.92 21.61
CA SER A 71 13.43 -15.04 20.97
C SER A 71 11.92 -14.90 21.18
N GLY A 72 11.48 -14.71 22.42
CA GLY A 72 10.06 -14.51 22.73
C GLY A 72 9.48 -13.24 22.11
N LEU A 73 10.26 -12.16 22.01
CA LEU A 73 9.85 -10.92 21.35
C LEU A 73 9.69 -11.11 19.84
N ASN A 74 10.61 -11.82 19.18
CA ASN A 74 10.50 -12.12 17.75
C ASN A 74 9.28 -13.01 17.47
N ASP A 75 9.04 -14.04 18.27
CA ASP A 75 7.86 -14.89 18.12
C ASP A 75 6.55 -14.12 18.27
N ARG A 76 6.46 -13.23 19.26
CA ARG A 76 5.32 -12.33 19.40
C ARG A 76 5.21 -11.39 18.22
N TRP A 77 6.31 -10.80 17.79
CA TRP A 77 6.36 -9.90 16.65
C TRP A 77 5.86 -10.58 15.37
N LEU A 78 6.24 -11.83 15.10
CA LEU A 78 5.81 -12.58 13.91
C LEU A 78 4.30 -12.85 13.86
N LYS A 79 3.65 -12.95 15.03
CA LYS A 79 2.22 -13.28 15.14
C LYS A 79 1.30 -12.06 15.01
N LEU A 80 1.83 -10.84 15.04
CA LEU A 80 1.03 -9.62 14.97
C LEU A 80 0.64 -9.29 13.52
N ALA A 81 -0.63 -8.93 13.31
CA ALA A 81 -1.09 -8.35 12.06
C ALA A 81 -0.79 -6.84 12.01
N ASN A 82 -0.69 -6.27 10.80
CA ASN A 82 -0.56 -4.81 10.57
C ASN A 82 0.65 -4.15 11.29
N ARG A 83 1.79 -4.85 11.31
CA ARG A 83 3.04 -4.38 11.91
C ARG A 83 3.64 -3.25 11.07
N PRO A 84 4.18 -2.18 11.69
CA PRO A 84 4.95 -1.20 10.95
C PRO A 84 6.23 -1.87 10.38
N PRO A 85 6.64 -1.53 9.16
CA PRO A 85 7.88 -2.02 8.58
C PRO A 85 9.09 -1.62 9.44
N ILE A 86 10.03 -2.54 9.59
CA ILE A 86 11.34 -2.29 10.19
C ILE A 86 12.36 -2.26 9.05
N LYS A 87 13.15 -1.18 8.97
CA LYS A 87 14.31 -1.07 8.07
C LYS A 87 15.56 -1.29 8.90
N TYR A 88 16.37 -2.29 8.55
CA TYR A 88 17.50 -2.73 9.34
C TYR A 88 18.80 -2.12 8.83
N PHE A 89 19.58 -1.56 9.74
CA PHE A 89 20.91 -0.99 9.47
C PHE A 89 21.92 -1.72 10.34
N TYR A 90 23.01 -2.20 9.74
CA TYR A 90 24.12 -2.81 10.46
C TYR A 90 25.45 -2.17 10.05
N GLY A 91 26.35 -2.00 11.01
CA GLY A 91 27.70 -1.54 10.75
C GLY A 91 28.58 -2.68 10.25
N THR A 92 29.31 -2.49 9.15
CA THR A 92 30.25 -3.49 8.64
C THR A 92 31.47 -3.65 9.54
N TYR A 93 31.72 -2.67 10.42
CA TYR A 93 32.78 -2.67 11.43
C TYR A 93 32.20 -2.75 12.87
N ASP A 94 30.96 -3.23 13.00
CA ASP A 94 30.32 -3.42 14.30
C ASP A 94 30.78 -4.73 14.97
N ASP A 95 31.66 -4.60 15.96
CA ASP A 95 32.14 -5.72 16.79
C ASP A 95 31.20 -6.07 17.96
N VAL A 96 30.11 -5.32 18.16
CA VAL A 96 29.16 -5.49 19.27
C VAL A 96 27.95 -6.30 18.82
N VAL A 97 27.37 -5.95 17.67
CA VAL A 97 26.20 -6.60 17.09
C VAL A 97 26.51 -7.07 15.68
N THR A 98 26.56 -8.39 15.51
CA THR A 98 26.81 -9.00 14.21
C THR A 98 25.68 -8.70 13.23
N LYS A 99 25.97 -8.72 11.92
CA LYS A 99 24.94 -8.61 10.86
C LYS A 99 23.73 -9.51 11.14
N ALA A 100 23.97 -10.78 11.45
CA ALA A 100 22.91 -11.76 11.69
C ALA A 100 22.00 -11.37 12.85
N SER A 101 22.53 -10.73 13.89
CA SER A 101 21.72 -10.23 15.00
C SER A 101 21.08 -8.87 14.73
N ALA A 102 21.77 -8.01 13.98
CA ALA A 102 21.27 -6.70 13.55
C ALA A 102 20.05 -6.83 12.63
N THR A 103 19.94 -7.94 11.91
CA THR A 103 18.82 -8.30 11.04
C THR A 103 17.87 -9.23 11.79
N GLY A 104 16.62 -8.81 12.01
CA GLY A 104 15.63 -9.66 12.68
C GLY A 104 15.21 -10.86 11.83
N THR A 105 14.49 -11.81 12.42
CA THR A 105 13.76 -12.83 11.64
C THR A 105 12.37 -12.29 11.30
N ASP A 106 11.98 -12.34 10.02
CA ASP A 106 10.63 -11.96 9.58
C ASP A 106 10.12 -12.90 8.49
N ASN A 107 8.81 -12.91 8.26
CA ASN A 107 8.13 -13.72 7.23
C ASN A 107 7.96 -12.99 5.89
N ILE A 108 8.57 -11.82 5.77
CA ILE A 108 8.57 -10.98 4.57
C ILE A 108 10.01 -10.55 4.26
N GLU A 109 10.26 -10.19 3.01
CA GLU A 109 11.54 -9.63 2.59
C GLU A 109 11.85 -8.35 3.38
N GLN A 110 13.11 -8.22 3.80
CA GLN A 110 13.56 -7.15 4.69
C GLN A 110 14.50 -6.20 3.95
N ASP A 111 14.32 -4.91 4.17
CA ASP A 111 15.32 -3.91 3.79
C ASP A 111 16.49 -3.96 4.79
N ILE A 112 17.65 -4.41 4.32
CA ILE A 112 18.87 -4.54 5.11
C ILE A 112 19.94 -3.66 4.48
N ILE A 113 20.39 -2.65 5.23
CA ILE A 113 21.37 -1.67 4.80
C ILE A 113 22.68 -1.92 5.54
N ALA A 114 23.75 -2.10 4.77
CA ALA A 114 25.11 -2.16 5.27
C ALA A 114 25.68 -0.75 5.35
N CYS A 115 26.21 -0.36 6.51
CA CYS A 115 26.83 0.94 6.72
C CYS A 115 28.32 0.78 7.03
N ASP A 116 29.14 1.66 6.46
CA ASP A 116 30.59 1.77 6.72
C ASP A 116 30.83 2.43 8.09
N ASP A 117 30.30 1.81 9.13
CA ASP A 117 30.22 2.32 10.49
C ASP A 117 30.48 1.19 11.50
N ASP A 118 30.88 1.58 12.71
CA ASP A 118 30.90 0.73 13.91
C ASP A 118 29.59 0.87 14.72
N HIS A 119 29.52 0.18 15.86
CA HIS A 119 28.34 0.19 16.72
C HIS A 119 27.87 1.59 17.14
N LEU A 120 28.79 2.55 17.33
CA LEU A 120 28.49 3.88 17.87
C LEU A 120 28.36 4.94 16.79
N SER A 121 29.14 4.84 15.72
CA SER A 121 29.21 5.79 14.61
C SER A 121 28.01 5.70 13.67
N ILE A 122 27.34 4.54 13.60
CA ILE A 122 26.13 4.34 12.77
C ILE A 122 24.99 5.32 13.07
N VAL A 123 24.96 5.89 14.29
CA VAL A 123 24.02 6.95 14.70
C VAL A 123 24.66 8.33 14.84
N LYS A 124 25.96 8.45 14.54
CA LYS A 124 26.75 9.68 14.56
C LYS A 124 27.45 9.87 13.21
N PRO A 125 26.69 9.90 12.10
CA PRO A 125 27.26 10.03 10.77
C PRO A 125 28.09 11.31 10.64
N LEU A 126 29.26 11.20 10.01
CA LEU A 126 30.21 12.30 9.84
C LEU A 126 29.61 13.43 8.98
N ASP A 127 28.90 13.07 7.92
CA ASP A 127 28.25 14.00 7.02
C ASP A 127 27.00 13.42 6.35
N SER A 128 26.30 14.29 5.60
CA SER A 128 25.03 13.98 4.94
C SER A 128 25.12 12.95 3.80
N SER A 129 26.33 12.59 3.36
CA SER A 129 26.56 11.56 2.34
C SER A 129 26.69 10.15 2.92
N SER A 130 26.80 10.02 4.24
CA SER A 130 26.79 8.72 4.93
C SER A 130 25.62 7.83 4.50
N ILE A 131 25.87 6.53 4.44
CA ILE A 131 24.88 5.52 4.02
C ILE A 131 23.66 5.56 4.96
N ALA A 132 23.88 5.69 6.26
CA ALA A 132 22.82 5.79 7.26
C ALA A 132 21.86 6.97 6.95
N ILE A 133 22.40 8.15 6.59
CA ILE A 133 21.57 9.33 6.25
C ILE A 133 20.89 9.16 4.90
N THR A 134 21.62 8.75 3.86
CA THR A 134 21.09 8.67 2.51
C THR A 134 19.96 7.63 2.40
N ALA A 135 20.14 6.44 2.97
CA ALA A 135 19.10 5.42 3.01
C ALA A 135 17.91 5.84 3.90
N THR A 136 18.17 6.47 5.06
CA THR A 136 17.10 7.07 5.88
C THR A 136 16.26 8.06 5.08
N ARG A 137 16.88 8.97 4.33
CA ARG A 137 16.17 9.95 3.51
C ARG A 137 15.34 9.28 2.44
N ALA A 138 15.87 8.24 1.78
CA ALA A 138 15.12 7.46 0.81
C ALA A 138 13.89 6.81 1.45
N PHE A 139 14.04 6.12 2.58
CA PHE A 139 12.90 5.50 3.28
C PHE A 139 11.87 6.51 3.77
N LEU A 140 12.29 7.67 4.27
CA LEU A 140 11.36 8.73 4.66
C LEU A 140 10.67 9.36 3.46
N ALA A 141 11.37 9.53 2.33
CA ALA A 141 10.76 10.02 1.10
C ALA A 141 9.71 9.02 0.59
N ASP A 142 10.04 7.74 0.52
CA ASP A 142 9.11 6.66 0.15
C ASP A 142 7.91 6.63 1.10
N PHE A 143 8.15 6.76 2.41
CA PHE A 143 7.10 6.85 3.41
C PHE A 143 6.20 8.08 3.20
N LEU A 144 6.78 9.25 2.89
CA LEU A 144 6.04 10.47 2.61
C LEU A 144 5.24 10.36 1.30
N HIS A 145 5.80 9.69 0.29
CA HIS A 145 5.09 9.38 -0.96
C HIS A 145 3.93 8.42 -0.69
N ALA A 146 4.17 7.33 0.05
CA ALA A 146 3.17 6.35 0.46
C ALA A 146 2.06 6.93 1.33
N THR A 147 2.34 8.00 2.08
CA THR A 147 1.38 8.68 2.96
C THR A 147 0.63 9.84 2.33
N LYS A 148 1.11 10.35 1.18
CA LYS A 148 0.36 11.22 0.27
C LYS A 148 -0.65 10.43 -0.55
N ILE A 149 -0.51 9.11 -0.61
CA ILE A 149 -1.55 8.24 -1.15
C ILE A 149 -2.75 8.32 -0.21
N PRO A 150 -3.95 8.58 -0.74
CA PRO A 150 -5.19 8.38 0.00
C PRO A 150 -5.26 6.94 0.54
N ASP A 151 -4.85 6.75 1.80
CA ASP A 151 -5.54 5.77 2.64
C ASP A 151 -7.02 6.13 2.55
N GLY A 152 -7.93 5.16 2.38
CA GLY A 152 -9.29 5.33 1.85
C GLY A 152 -10.14 6.47 2.43
N GLY A 153 -9.71 7.14 3.51
CA GLY A 153 -10.24 8.38 4.05
C GLY A 153 -9.84 9.71 3.39
N LYS A 154 -8.95 9.78 2.38
CA LYS A 154 -8.62 11.04 1.65
C LYS A 154 -8.75 10.93 0.12
N LEU A 155 -9.84 10.36 -0.36
CA LEU A 155 -10.11 10.21 -1.79
C LEU A 155 -10.02 11.55 -2.54
N LEU A 156 -9.41 11.51 -3.72
CA LEU A 156 -9.45 12.60 -4.67
C LEU A 156 -10.90 12.81 -5.13
N LYS A 157 -11.33 14.07 -5.19
CA LYS A 157 -12.63 14.48 -5.72
C LYS A 157 -12.42 15.33 -6.97
N LEU A 158 -13.37 15.25 -7.90
CA LEU A 158 -13.40 16.13 -9.05
C LEU A 158 -13.71 17.56 -8.59
N LYS A 159 -13.06 18.55 -9.20
CA LYS A 159 -13.36 19.96 -8.98
C LYS A 159 -14.60 20.40 -9.77
N SER A 160 -14.87 19.76 -10.90
CA SER A 160 -16.04 20.01 -11.75
C SER A 160 -16.55 18.74 -12.44
N ASP A 161 -17.80 18.76 -12.91
CA ASP A 161 -18.37 17.64 -13.68
C ASP A 161 -17.77 17.50 -15.09
N ALA A 162 -17.10 18.54 -15.58
CA ALA A 162 -16.44 18.55 -16.89
C ALA A 162 -15.16 17.70 -16.91
N GLU A 163 -14.52 17.49 -15.75
CA GLU A 163 -13.34 16.62 -15.68
C GLU A 163 -13.68 15.19 -16.12
N LEU A 164 -12.80 14.59 -16.92
CA LEU A 164 -12.93 13.23 -17.45
C LEU A 164 -14.18 13.02 -18.32
N ALA A 165 -14.81 14.07 -18.85
CA ALA A 165 -16.04 13.93 -19.64
C ALA A 165 -15.83 13.21 -20.99
N ASP A 166 -14.63 13.32 -21.55
CA ASP A 166 -14.18 12.76 -22.82
C ASP A 166 -13.59 11.35 -22.72
N GLU A 167 -13.45 10.82 -21.50
CA GLU A 167 -12.96 9.46 -21.26
C GLU A 167 -13.96 8.42 -21.78
N TYR A 168 -13.47 7.40 -22.49
CA TYR A 168 -14.32 6.38 -23.12
C TYR A 168 -15.23 5.66 -22.12
N PHE A 169 -14.79 5.40 -20.89
CA PHE A 169 -15.67 4.76 -19.90
C PHE A 169 -16.87 5.65 -19.54
N VAL A 170 -16.72 6.98 -19.58
CA VAL A 170 -17.80 7.94 -19.31
C VAL A 170 -18.76 7.98 -20.48
N LEU A 171 -18.23 8.05 -21.71
CA LEU A 171 -19.02 8.00 -22.92
C LEU A 171 -19.84 6.71 -23.00
N LYS A 172 -19.25 5.56 -22.63
CA LYS A 172 -19.94 4.26 -22.53
C LYS A 172 -21.08 4.29 -21.50
N LEU A 173 -20.89 4.94 -20.34
CA LEU A 173 -21.94 5.06 -19.33
C LEU A 173 -23.07 5.98 -19.80
N MET A 174 -22.75 7.09 -20.48
CA MET A 174 -23.74 8.02 -21.04
C MET A 174 -24.56 7.35 -22.15
N LEU A 175 -23.91 6.61 -23.05
CA LEU A 175 -24.57 5.88 -24.13
C LEU A 175 -25.55 4.82 -23.59
N ALA A 176 -25.22 4.22 -22.46
CA ALA A 176 -26.07 3.24 -21.77
C ALA A 176 -27.13 3.87 -20.85
N ASP A 177 -27.36 5.19 -20.94
CA ASP A 177 -28.34 5.94 -20.15
C ASP A 177 -28.17 5.78 -18.62
N VAL A 178 -26.91 5.70 -18.16
CA VAL A 178 -26.60 5.67 -16.72
C VAL A 178 -26.77 7.07 -16.14
N HIS A 179 -27.50 7.18 -15.03
CA HIS A 179 -27.77 8.45 -14.37
C HIS A 179 -26.49 9.23 -14.01
N VAL A 180 -26.52 10.56 -14.20
CA VAL A 180 -25.36 11.46 -14.04
C VAL A 180 -24.70 11.39 -12.67
N SER A 181 -25.47 11.16 -11.60
CA SER A 181 -24.91 11.01 -10.24
C SER A 181 -24.02 9.76 -10.13
N THR A 182 -24.42 8.65 -10.76
CA THR A 182 -23.62 7.42 -10.82
C THR A 182 -22.37 7.67 -11.66
N ILE A 183 -22.49 8.35 -12.80
CA ILE A 183 -21.34 8.71 -13.64
C ILE A 183 -20.33 9.54 -12.85
N ARG A 184 -20.77 10.55 -12.09
CA ARG A 184 -19.88 11.35 -11.24
C ARG A 184 -19.11 10.47 -10.24
N HIS A 185 -19.78 9.53 -9.58
CA HIS A 185 -19.10 8.59 -8.67
C HIS A 185 -18.12 7.68 -9.41
N CYS A 186 -18.45 7.19 -10.61
CA CYS A 186 -17.56 6.40 -11.45
C CYS A 186 -16.29 7.19 -11.81
N LYS A 187 -16.43 8.47 -12.16
CA LYS A 187 -15.30 9.37 -12.45
C LYS A 187 -14.38 9.56 -11.23
N GLU A 188 -14.94 9.78 -10.04
CA GLU A 188 -14.13 9.88 -8.81
C GLU A 188 -13.41 8.56 -8.50
N ASN A 189 -14.07 7.42 -8.65
CA ASN A 189 -13.43 6.10 -8.49
C ASN A 189 -12.28 5.91 -9.50
N PHE A 190 -12.52 6.23 -10.78
CA PHE A 190 -11.52 6.16 -11.84
C PHE A 190 -10.30 7.05 -11.54
N LEU A 191 -10.52 8.31 -11.13
CA LEU A 191 -9.44 9.24 -10.75
C LEU A 191 -8.56 8.66 -9.64
N ASN A 192 -9.17 8.09 -8.60
CA ASN A 192 -8.43 7.47 -7.51
C ASN A 192 -7.69 6.20 -7.95
N ALA A 193 -8.22 5.41 -8.88
CA ALA A 193 -7.52 4.27 -9.44
C ALA A 193 -6.35 4.66 -10.37
N GLU A 194 -6.49 5.72 -11.16
CA GLU A 194 -5.41 6.26 -12.00
C GLU A 194 -4.27 6.80 -11.15
N TYR A 195 -4.58 7.53 -10.07
CA TYR A 195 -3.58 7.97 -9.12
C TYR A 195 -2.87 6.77 -8.49
N THR A 196 -3.63 5.76 -8.05
CA THR A 196 -3.09 4.58 -7.38
C THR A 196 -2.21 3.72 -8.30
N ARG A 197 -2.61 3.52 -9.56
CA ARG A 197 -1.83 2.77 -10.56
C ARG A 197 -0.44 3.37 -10.80
N LYS A 198 -0.32 4.71 -10.81
CA LYS A 198 0.95 5.42 -11.03
C LYS A 198 1.99 5.19 -9.91
N LEU A 199 1.56 4.71 -8.74
CA LEU A 199 2.42 4.50 -7.57
C LEU A 199 3.11 3.14 -7.58
N PHE A 200 2.59 2.20 -8.37
CA PHE A 200 3.01 0.81 -8.41
C PHE A 200 3.78 0.53 -9.70
N SER A 201 4.96 1.13 -9.86
CA SER A 201 5.74 1.07 -11.10
C SER A 201 6.69 -0.13 -11.21
N SER A 202 6.93 -0.87 -10.13
CA SER A 202 7.82 -2.02 -10.16
C SER A 202 7.21 -3.18 -10.96
N ARG A 203 8.06 -4.03 -11.56
CA ARG A 203 7.62 -5.21 -12.30
C ARG A 203 6.72 -6.12 -11.45
N THR A 204 7.13 -6.37 -10.21
CA THR A 204 6.37 -7.21 -9.28
C THR A 204 5.02 -6.60 -8.93
N ASP A 205 4.93 -5.28 -8.81
CA ASP A 205 3.64 -4.63 -8.54
C ASP A 205 2.73 -4.64 -9.78
N GLN A 206 3.29 -4.48 -10.97
CA GLN A 206 2.55 -4.61 -12.23
C GLN A 206 1.98 -6.03 -12.39
N GLU A 207 2.74 -7.07 -12.03
CA GLU A 207 2.26 -8.46 -12.03
C GLU A 207 1.10 -8.66 -11.03
N LYS A 208 1.20 -8.09 -9.82
CA LYS A 208 0.12 -8.14 -8.82
C LYS A 208 -1.12 -7.38 -9.29
N LEU A 209 -0.94 -6.21 -9.90
CA LEU A 209 -2.02 -5.41 -10.46
C LEU A 209 -2.73 -6.14 -11.59
N ALA A 210 -1.98 -6.75 -12.52
CA ALA A 210 -2.53 -7.52 -13.62
C ALA A 210 -3.45 -8.64 -13.13
N GLN A 211 -3.01 -9.40 -12.11
CA GLN A 211 -3.85 -10.43 -11.49
C GLN A 211 -5.14 -9.84 -10.89
N LEU A 212 -5.07 -8.67 -10.27
CA LEU A 212 -6.24 -8.01 -9.70
C LEU A 212 -7.21 -7.49 -10.78
N TYR A 213 -6.69 -6.91 -11.88
CA TYR A 213 -7.50 -6.51 -13.03
C TYR A 213 -8.26 -7.70 -13.63
N GLU A 214 -7.59 -8.84 -13.82
CA GLU A 214 -8.24 -10.03 -14.36
C GLU A 214 -9.38 -10.53 -13.45
N ARG A 215 -9.19 -10.54 -12.13
CA ARG A 215 -10.27 -10.90 -11.19
C ARG A 215 -11.45 -9.93 -11.24
N ILE A 216 -11.19 -8.64 -11.39
CA ILE A 216 -12.25 -7.61 -11.54
C ILE A 216 -12.99 -7.81 -12.88
N ARG A 217 -12.26 -8.10 -13.96
CA ARG A 217 -12.82 -8.42 -15.27
C ARG A 217 -13.70 -9.66 -15.23
N THR A 218 -13.29 -10.72 -14.51
CA THR A 218 -14.11 -11.92 -14.29
C THR A 218 -15.42 -11.58 -13.57
N LEU A 219 -15.36 -10.82 -12.47
CA LEU A 219 -16.59 -10.40 -11.75
C LEU A 219 -17.53 -9.56 -12.61
N TYR A 220 -16.98 -8.72 -13.47
CA TYR A 220 -17.75 -7.97 -14.47
C TYR A 220 -18.45 -8.95 -15.42
N HIS A 221 -17.73 -9.87 -16.06
CA HIS A 221 -18.29 -10.83 -17.01
C HIS A 221 -19.40 -11.69 -16.38
N ASP A 222 -19.15 -12.24 -15.20
CA ASP A 222 -20.16 -13.03 -14.47
C ASP A 222 -21.44 -12.22 -14.16
N SER A 223 -21.31 -10.90 -13.99
CA SER A 223 -22.44 -10.01 -13.72
C SER A 223 -23.14 -9.57 -15.02
N PHE A 224 -22.37 -9.30 -16.06
CA PHE A 224 -22.86 -8.94 -17.38
C PHE A 224 -23.61 -10.11 -18.03
N ASP A 225 -23.09 -11.33 -17.93
CA ASP A 225 -23.75 -12.54 -18.40
C ASP A 225 -25.10 -12.77 -17.70
N LYS A 226 -25.17 -12.51 -16.39
CA LYS A 226 -26.43 -12.56 -15.65
C LYS A 226 -27.40 -11.47 -16.09
N PHE A 227 -26.89 -10.29 -16.40
CA PHE A 227 -27.67 -9.15 -16.86
C PHE A 227 -28.32 -9.43 -18.22
N ILE A 228 -27.56 -9.85 -19.22
CA ILE A 228 -28.07 -10.15 -20.57
C ILE A 228 -29.06 -11.32 -20.57
N ASN A 229 -28.87 -12.30 -19.67
CA ASN A 229 -29.72 -13.49 -19.56
C ASN A 229 -30.87 -13.33 -18.55
N SER A 230 -31.03 -12.16 -17.92
CA SER A 230 -32.08 -11.94 -16.92
C SER A 230 -33.48 -11.97 -17.56
N LYS A 231 -34.39 -12.74 -16.96
CA LYS A 231 -35.81 -12.77 -17.35
C LYS A 231 -36.56 -11.67 -16.60
N SER A 232 -37.51 -11.02 -17.29
CA SER A 232 -38.17 -9.76 -16.92
C SER A 232 -38.47 -9.49 -15.43
N PRO A 233 -38.40 -8.21 -15.00
CA PRO A 233 -37.93 -7.06 -15.79
C PRO A 233 -36.41 -7.10 -15.99
N LYS A 234 -35.94 -6.75 -17.20
CA LYS A 234 -34.50 -6.60 -17.48
C LYS A 234 -33.98 -5.50 -16.56
N LYS A 235 -32.89 -5.80 -15.85
CA LYS A 235 -32.14 -4.76 -15.13
C LYS A 235 -31.71 -3.66 -16.10
N THR A 236 -31.60 -2.45 -15.61
CA THR A 236 -31.03 -1.31 -16.33
C THR A 236 -29.49 -1.35 -16.28
N PRO A 237 -28.79 -0.75 -17.24
CA PRO A 237 -27.33 -0.60 -17.18
C PRO A 237 -26.83 0.05 -15.87
N GLY A 238 -27.58 1.02 -15.33
CA GLY A 238 -27.29 1.62 -14.03
C GLY A 238 -27.35 0.62 -12.87
N GLU A 239 -28.34 -0.28 -12.87
CA GLU A 239 -28.43 -1.37 -11.88
C GLU A 239 -27.30 -2.39 -12.03
N LEU A 240 -26.86 -2.69 -13.26
CA LEU A 240 -25.69 -3.53 -13.49
C LEU A 240 -24.42 -2.90 -12.89
N VAL A 241 -24.17 -1.62 -13.14
CA VAL A 241 -23.03 -0.90 -12.57
C VAL A 241 -23.08 -0.95 -11.03
N ALA A 242 -24.24 -0.67 -10.45
CA ALA A 242 -24.45 -0.71 -9.00
C ALA A 242 -24.20 -2.12 -8.42
N GLU A 243 -24.71 -3.17 -9.07
CA GLU A 243 -24.50 -4.56 -8.66
C GLU A 243 -23.02 -4.95 -8.68
N ILE A 244 -22.28 -4.61 -9.75
CA ILE A 244 -20.85 -4.93 -9.82
C ILE A 244 -20.09 -4.15 -8.75
N HIS A 245 -20.41 -2.88 -8.55
CA HIS A 245 -19.82 -2.07 -7.48
C HIS A 245 -20.07 -2.65 -6.09
N GLU A 246 -21.28 -3.15 -5.84
CA GLU A 246 -21.63 -3.83 -4.59
C GLU A 246 -20.83 -5.13 -4.43
N LYS A 247 -20.72 -5.95 -5.47
CA LYS A 247 -19.91 -7.18 -5.44
C LYS A 247 -18.43 -6.88 -5.19
N ILE A 248 -17.88 -5.84 -5.79
CA ILE A 248 -16.49 -5.42 -5.56
C ILE A 248 -16.27 -5.11 -4.08
N VAL A 249 -17.21 -4.41 -3.43
CA VAL A 249 -17.13 -4.12 -1.99
C VAL A 249 -17.20 -5.40 -1.17
N HIS A 250 -18.16 -6.29 -1.47
CA HIS A 250 -18.33 -7.54 -0.73
C HIS A 250 -17.15 -8.50 -0.88
N GLN A 251 -16.47 -8.48 -2.03
CA GLN A 251 -15.34 -9.36 -2.33
C GLN A 251 -13.98 -8.71 -2.01
N ASP A 252 -13.96 -7.49 -1.46
CA ASP A 252 -12.74 -6.67 -1.26
C ASP A 252 -11.67 -7.40 -0.45
N ASP A 253 -12.07 -8.05 0.63
CA ASP A 253 -11.22 -8.84 1.54
C ASP A 253 -11.18 -10.34 1.21
N GLY A 254 -11.94 -10.76 0.19
CA GLY A 254 -12.07 -12.14 -0.26
C GLY A 254 -11.39 -12.37 -1.60
N TYR A 255 -12.16 -12.68 -2.64
CA TYR A 255 -11.65 -12.97 -3.98
C TYR A 255 -10.79 -11.82 -4.55
N LEU A 256 -11.15 -10.58 -4.26
CA LEU A 256 -10.42 -9.39 -4.71
C LEU A 256 -9.33 -8.94 -3.74
N LYS A 257 -8.98 -9.72 -2.71
CA LYS A 257 -7.97 -9.31 -1.75
C LYS A 257 -6.66 -8.97 -2.45
N SER A 258 -6.20 -7.74 -2.22
CA SER A 258 -4.98 -7.20 -2.80
C SER A 258 -3.79 -7.47 -1.89
N ALA A 259 -2.66 -7.88 -2.47
CA ALA A 259 -1.37 -7.89 -1.77
C ALA A 259 -0.80 -6.48 -1.57
N LEU A 260 -1.35 -5.48 -2.29
CA LEU A 260 -1.00 -4.07 -2.18
C LEU A 260 -1.98 -3.41 -1.19
N PRO A 261 -1.53 -3.06 0.02
CA PRO A 261 -2.42 -2.73 1.15
C PRO A 261 -3.22 -1.44 0.97
N VAL A 262 -2.86 -0.59 0.00
CA VAL A 262 -3.55 0.68 -0.28
C VAL A 262 -4.75 0.49 -1.23
N ILE A 263 -4.83 -0.66 -1.91
CA ILE A 263 -5.89 -0.93 -2.89
C ILE A 263 -7.10 -1.58 -2.22
N HIS A 264 -8.09 -0.75 -1.90
CA HIS A 264 -9.40 -1.13 -1.34
C HIS A 264 -10.53 -1.06 -2.38
N ALA A 265 -11.75 -1.36 -1.96
CA ALA A 265 -12.93 -1.48 -2.82
C ALA A 265 -13.14 -0.31 -3.78
N LEU A 266 -12.93 0.95 -3.35
CA LEU A 266 -13.14 2.13 -4.19
C LEU A 266 -12.12 2.22 -5.34
N HIS A 267 -10.85 1.89 -5.07
CA HIS A 267 -9.83 1.76 -6.11
C HIS A 267 -10.21 0.65 -7.09
N LYS A 268 -10.73 -0.48 -6.59
CA LYS A 268 -11.16 -1.61 -7.42
C LYS A 268 -12.38 -1.27 -8.30
N LYS A 269 -13.32 -0.45 -7.81
CA LYS A 269 -14.38 0.14 -8.65
C LYS A 269 -13.79 1.01 -9.75
N GLY A 270 -12.77 1.81 -9.44
CA GLY A 270 -12.06 2.61 -10.44
C GLY A 270 -11.28 1.76 -11.45
N MET A 271 -10.69 0.64 -11.02
CA MET A 271 -10.02 -0.32 -11.90
C MET A 271 -10.96 -0.94 -12.92
N LEU A 272 -12.22 -1.21 -12.55
CA LEU A 272 -13.25 -1.60 -13.50
C LEU A 272 -13.47 -0.52 -14.58
N HIS A 273 -13.48 0.75 -14.18
CA HIS A 273 -13.61 1.86 -15.13
C HIS A 273 -12.36 2.06 -15.99
N GLN A 274 -11.16 1.75 -15.48
CA GLN A 274 -9.94 1.69 -16.29
C GLN A 274 -10.02 0.62 -17.38
N LEU A 275 -10.55 -0.57 -17.05
CA LEU A 275 -10.83 -1.61 -18.06
C LEU A 275 -11.87 -1.14 -19.08
N ALA A 276 -12.92 -0.44 -18.63
CA ALA A 276 -13.93 0.14 -19.51
C ALA A 276 -13.42 1.30 -20.37
N ASN A 277 -12.29 1.92 -20.01
CA ASN A 277 -11.71 3.03 -20.75
C ASN A 277 -10.90 2.58 -21.98
N ASP A 278 -10.71 1.28 -22.16
CA ASP A 278 -10.19 0.71 -23.39
C ASP A 278 -11.31 0.61 -24.44
N LEU A 279 -11.10 1.25 -25.60
CA LEU A 279 -12.06 1.24 -26.70
C LEU A 279 -12.19 -0.15 -27.34
N GLU A 280 -11.08 -0.89 -27.40
CA GLU A 280 -11.02 -2.27 -27.93
C GLU A 280 -11.38 -3.31 -26.85
N GLY A 281 -11.52 -2.86 -25.60
CA GLY A 281 -11.84 -3.68 -24.44
C GLY A 281 -13.24 -4.28 -24.46
N ASP A 282 -13.42 -5.33 -23.65
CA ASP A 282 -14.67 -6.08 -23.55
C ASP A 282 -15.63 -5.61 -22.45
N VAL A 283 -15.24 -4.58 -21.67
CA VAL A 283 -16.07 -3.99 -20.62
C VAL A 283 -16.98 -2.89 -21.17
N TRP A 284 -18.29 -3.14 -21.12
CA TRP A 284 -19.40 -2.35 -21.66
C TRP A 284 -20.61 -2.43 -20.71
N TRP A 285 -21.61 -1.56 -20.89
CA TRP A 285 -22.77 -1.49 -19.99
C TRP A 285 -24.10 -1.90 -20.64
N SER A 286 -24.05 -2.23 -21.93
CA SER A 286 -25.19 -2.60 -22.77
C SER A 286 -24.83 -3.76 -23.71
N GLU A 287 -25.85 -4.48 -24.18
CA GLU A 287 -25.70 -5.56 -25.18
C GLU A 287 -25.25 -5.00 -26.53
N GLU A 288 -25.81 -3.86 -26.94
CA GLU A 288 -25.40 -3.14 -28.14
C GLU A 288 -24.11 -2.35 -27.85
N LYS A 289 -23.05 -2.70 -28.57
CA LYS A 289 -21.77 -1.96 -28.59
C LYS A 289 -21.72 -1.15 -29.89
N SER A 290 -21.54 0.16 -29.81
CA SER A 290 -21.29 0.98 -31.00
C SER A 290 -20.19 1.99 -30.73
N VAL A 291 -19.05 1.76 -31.37
CA VAL A 291 -17.91 2.69 -31.36
C VAL A 291 -18.28 3.96 -32.12
N GLU A 292 -19.05 3.83 -33.20
CA GLU A 292 -19.50 4.98 -34.00
C GLU A 292 -20.42 5.91 -33.18
N ALA A 293 -21.25 5.35 -32.29
CA ALA A 293 -22.09 6.14 -31.40
C ALA A 293 -21.26 6.87 -30.33
N LEU A 294 -20.19 6.24 -29.82
CA LEU A 294 -19.25 6.89 -28.91
C LEU A 294 -18.50 8.04 -29.58
N ASP A 295 -18.01 7.86 -30.81
CA ASP A 295 -17.31 8.91 -31.55
C ASP A 295 -18.23 10.10 -31.83
N LYS A 296 -19.49 9.85 -32.20
CA LYS A 296 -20.50 10.92 -32.36
C LYS A 296 -20.74 11.67 -31.05
N LEU A 297 -20.88 10.94 -29.94
CA LEU A 297 -21.09 11.56 -28.62
C LEU A 297 -19.88 12.39 -28.20
N LYS A 298 -18.66 11.92 -28.48
CA LYS A 298 -17.42 12.62 -28.18
C LYS A 298 -17.34 13.96 -28.93
N ASN A 299 -17.61 13.94 -30.24
CA ASN A 299 -17.60 15.16 -31.07
C ASN A 299 -18.63 16.19 -30.57
N LEU A 300 -19.82 15.75 -30.15
CA LEU A 300 -20.84 16.65 -29.58
C LEU A 300 -20.39 17.33 -28.27
N ILE A 301 -19.65 16.61 -27.43
CA ILE A 301 -19.10 17.14 -26.18
C ILE A 301 -17.96 18.13 -26.46
N GLU A 302 -17.07 17.81 -27.41
CA GLU A 302 -15.99 18.72 -27.83
C GLU A 302 -16.55 20.02 -28.41
N ASP A 303 -17.54 19.93 -29.31
CA ASP A 303 -18.17 21.11 -29.92
C ASP A 303 -18.85 22.02 -28.89
N SER A 304 -19.51 21.43 -27.88
CA SER A 304 -20.17 22.18 -26.79
C SER A 304 -19.20 22.74 -25.74
N SER A 305 -17.93 22.33 -25.76
CA SER A 305 -16.86 22.82 -24.86
C SER A 305 -16.09 24.02 -25.43
N THR A 306 -16.30 24.36 -26.70
CA THR A 306 -15.66 25.49 -27.37
C THR A 306 -16.42 26.79 -27.04
N PRO A 307 -15.80 27.81 -26.43
CA PRO A 307 -16.46 29.09 -26.23
C PRO A 307 -16.67 29.77 -27.59
N ALA A 308 -17.90 30.25 -27.83
CA ALA A 308 -18.21 31.17 -28.92
C ALA A 308 -17.54 32.54 -28.72
#